data_AF-A0A7W1RTK7-F1
#
_entry.id   AF-A0A7W1RTK7-F1
#
_cell.length_a   1.000
_cell.length_b   1.000
_cell.length_c   1.000
_cell.angle_alpha   90.00
_cell.angle_beta   90.00
_cell.angle_gamma   90.00
#
_symmetry.space_group_name_H-M   'P 1'
#
loop_
_entity.id
_entity.type
_entity.pdbx_description
1 polymer ?
#
loop_
_entity_poly.entity_id
_entity_poly.type
_entity_poly.pdbx_seq_one_letter_code
_entity_poly.pdbx_strand_id
1 'polypeptide(L)'
;MIRFDVLGTPAPKGSNRAMLIGGRARFVPGGSKVNAEKQRGFSAAIREKIAENASQWGLAQGPAFVRTALSVHIVFRLARPGGHWGSGKNAGRLKPGAPLAPATVPDVDKLARHAIDVLTGSIFDDDSRIVELVVRKEYAEPGREGATISVDEWREP
;
A
#
# COMPACT_ATOMS: atom_id res chain seq x y z
N MET A 1 13.80 -10.46 8.88
CA MET A 1 12.52 -10.43 8.17
C MET A 1 11.39 -9.96 9.06
N ILE A 2 10.71 -8.89 8.67
CA ILE A 2 9.36 -8.56 9.13
C ILE A 2 8.41 -8.78 7.94
N ARG A 3 7.39 -9.62 8.12
CA ARG A 3 6.37 -9.88 7.11
C ARG A 3 5.00 -9.90 7.74
N PHE A 4 4.04 -9.22 7.13
CA PHE A 4 2.68 -9.17 7.62
C PHE A 4 1.67 -8.92 6.50
N ASP A 5 0.42 -9.25 6.81
CA ASP A 5 -0.72 -9.05 5.92
C ASP A 5 -1.62 -7.95 6.49
N VAL A 6 -2.01 -7.02 5.62
CA VAL A 6 -2.90 -5.92 5.94
C VAL A 6 -4.15 -6.06 5.09
N LEU A 7 -5.32 -6.05 5.74
CA LEU A 7 -6.61 -5.97 5.06
C LEU A 7 -7.05 -4.52 4.88
N GLY A 8 -7.89 -4.27 3.89
CA GLY A 8 -8.43 -2.95 3.57
C GLY A 8 -8.06 -2.51 2.16
N THR A 9 -8.65 -1.41 1.68
CA THR A 9 -8.45 -0.97 0.29
C THR A 9 -7.10 -0.25 0.13
N PRO A 10 -6.13 -0.78 -0.63
CA PRO A 10 -4.90 -0.05 -0.92
C PRO A 10 -5.22 1.25 -1.66
N ALA A 11 -4.63 2.35 -1.20
CA ALA A 11 -4.88 3.68 -1.75
C ALA A 11 -3.57 4.30 -2.25
N PRO A 12 -3.52 4.84 -3.47
CA PRO A 12 -2.33 5.48 -3.99
C PRO A 12 -2.08 6.82 -3.30
N LYS A 13 -0.80 7.18 -3.14
CA LYS A 13 -0.42 8.55 -2.79
C LYS A 13 -0.89 9.51 -3.89
N GLY A 14 -1.61 10.56 -3.48
CA GLY A 14 -2.05 11.62 -4.38
C GLY A 14 -0.88 12.50 -4.82
N SER A 15 -0.98 13.09 -6.01
CA SER A 15 -0.05 14.14 -6.45
C SER A 15 -0.34 15.44 -5.70
N ASN A 16 0.68 16.15 -5.25
CA ASN A 16 0.48 17.51 -4.75
C ASN A 16 0.10 18.44 -5.92
N ARG A 17 -0.68 19.48 -5.62
CA ARG A 17 -0.99 20.55 -6.57
C ARG A 17 -0.74 21.91 -5.93
N ALA A 18 -0.27 22.86 -6.72
CA ALA A 18 -0.21 24.25 -6.30
C ALA A 18 -1.58 24.90 -6.47
N MET A 19 -2.03 25.63 -5.45
CA MET A 19 -3.25 26.43 -5.51
C MET A 19 -2.98 27.84 -4.98
N LEU A 20 -3.58 28.85 -5.63
CA LEU A 20 -3.59 30.22 -5.12
C LEU A 20 -4.61 30.32 -3.98
N ILE A 21 -4.13 30.53 -2.75
CA ILE A 21 -4.96 30.67 -1.55
C ILE A 21 -4.51 31.96 -0.84
N GLY A 22 -5.40 32.96 -0.81
CA GLY A 22 -5.09 34.27 -0.21
C GLY A 22 -3.96 35.00 -0.92
N GLY A 23 -3.92 34.95 -2.26
CA GLY A 23 -2.91 35.63 -3.08
C GLY A 23 -1.53 34.98 -3.07
N ARG A 24 -1.34 33.84 -2.40
CA ARG A 24 -0.08 33.09 -2.36
C ARG A 24 -0.26 31.68 -2.88
N ALA A 25 0.74 31.18 -3.62
CA ALA A 25 0.78 29.78 -4.01
C ALA A 25 1.01 28.91 -2.77
N ARG A 26 0.15 27.91 -2.55
CA ARG A 26 0.29 26.88 -1.53
C ARG A 26 0.26 25.50 -2.17
N PHE A 27 1.17 24.62 -1.75
CA PHE A 27 1.09 23.20 -2.09
C PHE A 27 0.03 22.54 -1.22
N VAL A 28 -0.94 21.88 -1.86
CA VAL A 28 -1.97 21.11 -1.19
C VAL A 28 -1.99 19.68 -1.73
N PRO A 29 -2.36 18.68 -0.92
CA PRO A 29 -2.59 17.34 -1.41
C PRO A 29 -3.66 17.36 -2.51
N GLY A 30 -3.33 16.83 -3.68
CA GLY A 30 -4.30 16.55 -4.73
C GLY A 30 -4.99 15.21 -4.51
N GLY A 31 -6.05 14.96 -5.29
CA GLY A 31 -6.89 13.76 -5.18
C GLY A 31 -8.29 14.06 -4.66
N SER A 32 -9.15 13.04 -4.70
CA SER A 32 -10.53 13.15 -4.23
C SER A 32 -10.65 12.91 -2.72
N LYS A 33 -11.73 13.40 -2.10
CA LYS A 33 -12.06 13.10 -0.69
C LYS A 33 -12.13 11.59 -0.44
N VAL A 34 -12.69 10.85 -1.40
CA VAL A 34 -12.76 9.38 -1.38
C VAL A 34 -11.36 8.76 -1.33
N ASN A 35 -10.39 9.27 -2.11
CA ASN A 35 -9.02 8.77 -2.05
C ASN A 35 -8.35 9.08 -0.70
N ALA A 36 -8.60 10.27 -0.14
CA ALA A 36 -8.08 10.66 1.17
C ALA A 36 -8.64 9.78 2.30
N GLU A 37 -9.92 9.39 2.23
CA GLU A 37 -10.51 8.43 3.16
C GLU A 37 -9.87 7.04 3.05
N LYS A 38 -9.70 6.55 1.82
CA LYS A 38 -9.02 5.26 1.59
C LYS A 38 -7.57 5.29 2.07
N GLN A 39 -6.84 6.39 1.87
CA GLN A 39 -5.49 6.56 2.40
C GLN A 39 -5.48 6.46 3.92
N ARG A 40 -6.35 7.21 4.60
CA ARG A 40 -6.50 7.15 6.06
C ARG A 40 -6.78 5.73 6.53
N GLY A 41 -7.78 5.06 5.96
CA GLY A 41 -8.14 3.69 6.32
C GLY A 41 -7.00 2.70 6.14
N PHE A 42 -6.32 2.73 4.99
CA PHE A 42 -5.21 1.82 4.71
C PHE A 42 -3.99 2.09 5.60
N SER A 43 -3.65 3.37 5.83
CA SER A 43 -2.57 3.74 6.74
C SER A 43 -2.86 3.32 8.19
N ALA A 44 -4.12 3.41 8.62
CA ALA A 44 -4.55 2.97 9.95
C ALA A 44 -4.40 1.45 10.09
N ALA A 45 -4.84 0.68 9.08
CA ALA A 45 -4.70 -0.77 9.07
C ALA A 45 -3.24 -1.23 9.10
N ILE A 46 -2.34 -0.55 8.38
CA ILE A 46 -0.88 -0.82 8.46
C ILE A 46 -0.38 -0.55 9.89
N ARG A 47 -0.67 0.64 10.44
CA ARG A 47 -0.21 1.04 11.79
C ARG A 47 -0.76 0.12 12.87
N GLU A 48 -1.99 -0.34 12.75
CA GLU A 48 -2.60 -1.32 13.64
C GLU A 48 -1.82 -2.63 13.63
N LYS A 49 -1.51 -3.18 12.44
CA LYS A 49 -0.68 -4.38 12.33
C LYS A 49 0.72 -4.19 12.90
N ILE A 50 1.33 -3.02 12.72
CA ILE A 50 2.62 -2.70 13.34
C ILE A 50 2.50 -2.68 14.86
N ALA A 51 1.48 -2.02 15.41
CA ALA A 51 1.26 -1.91 16.84
C ALA A 51 0.98 -3.28 17.50
N GLU A 52 0.13 -4.10 16.89
CA GLU A 52 -0.18 -5.46 17.34
C GLU A 52 1.09 -6.33 17.46
N ASN A 53 2.05 -6.16 16.55
CA ASN A 53 3.26 -6.97 16.48
C ASN A 53 4.50 -6.27 17.04
N ALA A 54 4.37 -5.06 17.60
CA ALA A 54 5.49 -4.21 18.00
C ALA A 54 6.43 -4.90 18.99
N SER A 55 5.88 -5.60 20.00
CA SER A 55 6.67 -6.36 20.97
C SER A 55 7.43 -7.52 20.32
N GLN A 56 6.78 -8.25 19.40
CA GLN A 56 7.39 -9.38 18.70
C GLN A 56 8.51 -8.93 17.76
N TRP A 57 8.36 -7.78 17.12
CA TRP A 57 9.32 -7.22 16.17
C TRP A 57 10.38 -6.31 16.82
N GLY A 58 10.35 -6.17 18.15
CA GLY A 58 11.33 -5.36 18.89
C GLY A 58 11.21 -3.85 18.65
N LEU A 59 10.02 -3.34 18.32
CA LEU A 59 9.79 -1.94 17.94
C LEU A 59 9.64 -0.97 19.12
N ALA A 60 9.74 -1.46 20.36
CA ALA A 60 9.49 -0.68 21.57
C ALA A 60 10.46 0.51 21.75
N GLN A 61 11.68 0.40 21.22
CA GLN A 61 12.72 1.42 21.32
C GLN A 61 12.92 2.19 20.00
N GLY A 62 12.08 1.96 19.00
CA GLY A 62 12.19 2.53 17.66
C GLY A 62 12.12 1.48 16.56
N PRO A 63 12.44 1.87 15.31
CA PRO A 63 12.39 0.98 14.15
C PRO A 63 13.32 -0.23 14.30
N ALA A 64 12.89 -1.40 13.80
CA ALA A 64 13.68 -2.63 13.82
C ALA A 64 14.93 -2.54 12.93
N PHE A 65 14.84 -1.78 11.83
CA PHE A 65 15.92 -1.61 10.88
C PHE A 65 16.44 -0.18 10.90
N VAL A 66 17.70 0.01 11.26
CA VAL A 66 18.33 1.32 11.38
C VAL A 66 19.67 1.31 10.65
N ARG A 67 19.91 2.28 9.76
CA ARG A 67 21.19 2.43 9.02
C ARG A 67 21.66 1.16 8.29
N THR A 68 20.73 0.31 7.85
CA THR A 68 21.00 -0.91 7.08
C THR A 68 20.31 -0.83 5.71
N ALA A 69 20.87 -1.52 4.71
CA ALA A 69 20.25 -1.61 3.38
C ALA A 69 19.07 -2.59 3.42
N LEU A 70 17.97 -2.24 2.75
CA LEU A 70 16.72 -2.98 2.82
C LEU A 70 16.24 -3.47 1.45
N SER A 71 15.68 -4.67 1.46
CA SER A 71 14.80 -5.18 0.42
C SER A 71 13.35 -5.12 0.91
N VAL A 72 12.48 -4.52 0.09
CA VAL A 72 11.06 -4.39 0.38
C VAL A 72 10.24 -5.04 -0.73
N HIS A 73 9.37 -5.98 -0.35
CA HIS A 73 8.45 -6.62 -1.26
C HIS A 73 7.01 -6.30 -0.86
N ILE A 74 6.20 -5.86 -1.83
CA ILE A 74 4.79 -5.54 -1.60
C ILE A 74 3.92 -6.15 -2.69
N VAL A 75 2.95 -6.96 -2.28
CA VAL A 75 1.89 -7.47 -3.15
C VAL A 75 0.59 -6.78 -2.78
N PHE A 76 0.12 -5.89 -3.65
CA PHE A 76 -1.17 -5.23 -3.49
C PHE A 76 -2.31 -6.09 -4.07
N ARG A 77 -3.33 -6.37 -3.26
CA ARG A 77 -4.55 -7.08 -3.67
C ARG A 77 -5.67 -6.07 -3.80
N LEU A 78 -6.07 -5.79 -5.04
CA LEU A 78 -7.05 -4.75 -5.38
C LEU A 78 -8.43 -5.35 -5.62
N ALA A 79 -9.47 -4.61 -5.21
CA ALA A 79 -10.86 -5.01 -5.48
C ALA A 79 -11.06 -5.28 -6.98
N ARG A 80 -11.63 -6.44 -7.30
CA ARG A 80 -11.98 -6.77 -8.69
C ARG A 80 -13.24 -5.99 -9.09
N PRO A 81 -13.21 -5.23 -10.22
CA PRO A 81 -14.38 -4.48 -10.68
C PRO A 81 -15.62 -5.35 -10.82
N GLY A 82 -16.77 -4.83 -10.38
CA GLY A 82 -18.08 -5.50 -10.46
C GLY A 82 -18.41 -6.00 -11.88
N GLY A 83 -18.04 -5.22 -12.89
CA GLY A 83 -18.23 -5.57 -14.30
C GLY A 83 -17.50 -6.83 -14.77
N HIS A 84 -16.52 -7.33 -14.02
CA HIS A 84 -15.81 -8.58 -14.32
C HIS A 84 -16.61 -9.82 -13.91
N TRP A 85 -17.66 -9.65 -13.11
CA TRP A 85 -18.51 -10.72 -12.63
C TRP A 85 -19.79 -10.85 -13.48
N GLY A 86 -20.28 -12.07 -13.62
CA GLY A 86 -21.60 -12.35 -14.19
C GLY A 86 -22.74 -11.83 -13.32
N SER A 87 -23.95 -11.84 -13.85
CA SER A 87 -25.18 -11.44 -13.16
C SER A 87 -26.20 -12.58 -13.10
N GLY A 88 -27.23 -12.43 -12.27
CA GLY A 88 -28.31 -13.42 -12.12
C GLY A 88 -27.77 -14.80 -11.74
N LYS A 89 -28.10 -15.83 -12.52
CA LYS A 89 -27.61 -17.20 -12.32
C LYS A 89 -26.08 -17.35 -12.39
N ASN A 90 -25.37 -16.35 -12.91
CA ASN A 90 -23.91 -16.31 -13.03
C ASN A 90 -23.28 -15.33 -12.02
N ALA A 91 -24.02 -14.80 -11.05
CA ALA A 91 -23.48 -13.95 -10.00
C ALA A 91 -22.34 -14.69 -9.26
N GLY A 92 -21.24 -13.98 -9.01
CA GLY A 92 -20.03 -14.55 -8.39
C GLY A 92 -19.14 -15.37 -9.33
N ARG A 93 -19.49 -15.54 -10.62
CA ARG A 93 -18.62 -16.16 -11.63
C ARG A 93 -17.88 -15.11 -12.45
N LEU A 94 -16.60 -15.34 -12.72
CA LEU A 94 -15.81 -14.47 -13.58
C LEU A 94 -16.31 -14.56 -15.03
N LYS A 95 -16.40 -13.42 -15.73
CA LYS A 95 -16.67 -13.41 -17.17
C LYS A 95 -15.47 -13.98 -17.94
N PRO A 96 -15.67 -14.72 -19.04
CA PRO A 96 -14.57 -15.29 -19.84
C PRO A 96 -13.53 -14.27 -20.31
N GLY A 97 -13.95 -13.02 -20.60
CA GLY A 97 -13.06 -11.93 -21.02
C GLY A 97 -12.54 -11.03 -19.89
N ALA A 98 -12.78 -11.38 -18.61
CA ALA A 98 -12.32 -10.56 -17.50
C ALA A 98 -10.77 -10.57 -17.43
N PRO A 99 -10.10 -9.41 -17.34
CA PRO A 99 -8.65 -9.36 -17.25
C PRO A 99 -8.08 -10.16 -16.08
N LEU A 100 -6.94 -10.80 -16.31
CA LEU A 100 -6.22 -11.56 -15.29
C LEU A 100 -5.57 -10.64 -14.24
N ALA A 101 -5.02 -9.51 -14.67
CA ALA A 101 -4.28 -8.58 -13.82
C ALA A 101 -4.90 -7.16 -13.83
N PRO A 102 -4.76 -6.39 -12.72
CA PRO A 102 -5.26 -5.02 -12.62
C PRO A 102 -4.36 -4.01 -13.35
N ALA A 103 -4.37 -4.05 -14.69
CA ALA A 103 -3.63 -3.13 -15.55
C ALA A 103 -4.29 -1.74 -15.70
N THR A 104 -4.90 -1.25 -14.62
CA THR A 104 -5.57 0.06 -14.54
C THR A 104 -5.12 0.81 -13.30
N VAL A 105 -5.55 2.06 -13.14
CA VAL A 105 -5.37 2.79 -11.86
C VAL A 105 -5.89 1.96 -10.68
N PRO A 106 -5.28 2.07 -9.50
CA PRO A 106 -4.11 2.89 -9.15
C PRO A 106 -2.77 2.37 -9.68
N ASP A 107 -1.82 3.27 -9.92
CA ASP A 107 -0.44 2.95 -10.31
C ASP A 107 0.29 2.27 -9.15
N VAL A 108 1.08 1.23 -9.46
CA VAL A 108 1.72 0.40 -8.43
C VAL A 108 2.78 1.18 -7.64
N ASP A 109 3.50 2.10 -8.29
CA ASP A 109 4.50 2.95 -7.63
C ASP A 109 3.84 3.92 -6.63
N LYS A 110 2.64 4.43 -6.94
CA LYS A 110 1.91 5.32 -6.03
C LYS A 110 1.32 4.58 -4.84
N LEU A 111 0.94 3.32 -5.02
CA LEU A 111 0.59 2.43 -3.91
C LEU A 111 1.80 2.17 -3.02
N ALA A 112 2.93 1.80 -3.64
CA ALA A 112 4.18 1.55 -2.92
C ALA A 112 4.64 2.77 -2.13
N ARG A 113 4.63 3.96 -2.73
CA ARG A 113 4.97 5.23 -2.07
C ARG A 113 4.12 5.48 -0.83
N HIS A 114 2.81 5.25 -0.91
CA HIS A 114 1.94 5.42 0.26
C HIS A 114 2.23 4.38 1.37
N ALA A 115 2.46 3.11 1.01
CA ALA A 115 2.83 2.10 2.00
C ALA A 115 4.17 2.43 2.67
N ILE A 116 5.19 2.76 1.88
CA ILE A 116 6.53 3.15 2.35
C ILE A 116 6.44 4.37 3.28
N ASP A 117 5.73 5.44 2.91
CA ASP A 117 5.49 6.61 3.77
C ASP A 117 4.98 6.22 5.18
N VAL A 118 4.16 5.17 5.27
CA VAL A 118 3.59 4.70 6.54
C VAL A 118 4.58 3.82 7.32
N LEU A 119 5.43 3.07 6.63
CA LEU A 119 6.45 2.20 7.24
C LEU A 119 7.67 3.00 7.75
N THR A 120 8.01 4.13 7.10
CA THR A 120 9.12 4.99 7.50
C THR A 120 8.91 5.55 8.92
N GLY A 121 9.95 5.45 9.74
CA GLY A 121 9.92 5.79 11.17
C GLY A 121 9.18 4.79 12.05
N SER A 122 8.58 3.73 11.49
CA SER A 122 7.87 2.68 12.24
C SER A 122 8.57 1.32 12.16
N ILE A 123 8.91 0.87 10.94
CA ILE A 123 9.61 -0.41 10.69
C ILE A 123 11.10 -0.17 10.40
N PHE A 124 11.41 0.88 9.64
CA PHE A 124 12.77 1.32 9.34
C PHE A 124 12.90 2.83 9.57
N ASP A 125 14.12 3.32 9.82
CA ASP A 125 14.38 4.73 10.16
C ASP A 125 14.13 5.70 8.99
N ASP A 126 14.51 5.30 7.78
CA ASP A 126 14.47 6.18 6.59
C ASP A 126 14.16 5.36 5.32
N ASP A 127 13.33 5.87 4.41
CA ASP A 127 12.99 5.18 3.16
C ASP A 127 14.16 5.12 2.16
N SER A 128 15.16 5.98 2.31
CA SER A 128 16.43 5.90 1.56
C SER A 128 17.23 4.64 1.87
N ARG A 129 16.86 3.85 2.88
CA ARG A 129 17.44 2.54 3.15
C ARG A 129 17.03 1.47 2.14
N ILE A 130 15.92 1.67 1.42
CA ILE A 130 15.39 0.70 0.47
C ILE A 130 16.24 0.72 -0.80
N VAL A 131 17.07 -0.32 -0.98
CA VAL A 131 17.93 -0.50 -2.18
C VAL A 131 17.33 -1.48 -3.18
N GLU A 132 16.37 -2.29 -2.75
CA GLU A 132 15.58 -3.17 -3.60
C GLU A 132 14.09 -3.01 -3.28
N LEU A 133 13.28 -2.79 -4.30
CA LEU A 133 11.83 -2.67 -4.18
C LEU A 133 11.14 -3.54 -5.23
N VAL A 134 10.48 -4.60 -4.78
CA VAL A 134 9.69 -5.49 -5.64
C VAL A 134 8.21 -5.28 -5.35
N VAL A 135 7.51 -4.65 -6.28
CA VAL A 135 6.09 -4.31 -6.12
C VAL A 135 5.25 -4.90 -7.24
N ARG A 136 4.13 -5.51 -6.89
CA ARG A 136 3.13 -5.97 -7.87
C ARG A 136 1.72 -5.76 -7.36
N LYS A 137 0.76 -5.75 -8.28
CA LYS A 137 -0.67 -5.71 -7.98
C LYS A 137 -1.40 -6.84 -8.66
N GLU A 138 -2.35 -7.41 -7.94
CA GLU A 138 -3.24 -8.48 -8.39
C GLU A 138 -4.68 -8.17 -7.98
N TYR A 139 -5.64 -8.86 -8.60
CA TYR A 139 -7.03 -8.77 -8.14
C TYR A 139 -7.22 -9.66 -6.91
N ALA A 140 -7.86 -9.10 -5.89
CA ALA A 140 -8.26 -9.82 -4.70
C ALA A 140 -9.45 -10.74 -4.98
N GLU A 141 -9.57 -11.81 -4.19
CA GLU A 141 -10.86 -12.40 -3.91
C GLU A 141 -11.73 -11.39 -3.14
N PRO A 142 -13.06 -11.41 -3.30
CA PRO A 142 -13.95 -10.51 -2.56
C PRO A 142 -13.70 -10.56 -1.04
N GLY A 143 -13.42 -9.40 -0.42
CA GLY A 143 -13.14 -9.30 1.01
C GLY A 143 -11.70 -9.62 1.42
N ARG A 144 -10.81 -9.88 0.46
CA ARG A 144 -9.38 -10.11 0.67
C ARG A 144 -8.50 -8.98 0.11
N GLU A 145 -9.09 -7.79 -0.09
CA GLU A 145 -8.35 -6.59 -0.46
C GLU A 145 -7.33 -6.21 0.61
N GLY A 146 -6.17 -5.73 0.17
CA GLY A 146 -5.11 -5.41 1.12
C GLY A 146 -3.73 -5.40 0.51
N ALA A 147 -2.73 -5.60 1.36
CA ALA A 147 -1.37 -5.80 0.92
C ALA A 147 -0.66 -6.84 1.81
N THR A 148 0.17 -7.66 1.18
CA THR A 148 1.19 -8.41 1.91
C THR A 148 2.50 -7.64 1.78
N ILE A 149 3.11 -7.30 2.92
CA ILE A 149 4.32 -6.47 3.00
C ILE A 149 5.41 -7.31 3.66
N SER A 150 6.61 -7.33 3.08
CA SER A 150 7.81 -7.83 3.75
C SER A 150 8.98 -6.86 3.62
N VAL A 151 9.73 -6.75 4.72
CA VAL A 151 10.94 -5.94 4.85
C VAL A 151 12.06 -6.83 5.40
N ASP A 152 13.17 -6.83 4.69
CA ASP A 152 14.37 -7.61 5.00
C ASP A 152 15.62 -6.75 4.88
N GLU A 153 16.66 -7.12 5.62
CA GLU A 153 18.00 -6.63 5.30
C GLU A 153 18.40 -7.15 3.91
N TRP A 154 18.81 -6.24 3.04
CA TRP A 154 19.28 -6.59 1.72
C TRP A 154 20.59 -7.38 1.82
N ARG A 155 20.67 -8.46 1.06
CA ARG A 155 21.85 -9.31 0.93
C ARG A 155 22.22 -9.41 -0.54
N GLU A 156 23.51 -9.49 -0.82
CA GLU A 156 23.99 -9.69 -2.18
C GLU A 156 23.43 -11.02 -2.73
N PRO A 157 22.87 -11.03 -3.96
CA PRO A 157 22.23 -12.20 -4.55
C PRO A 157 23.20 -13.35 -4.88
#